data_AF-D6GQ98-F1
#
_entry.id   AF-D6GQ98-F1
#
_cell.length_a   1.000
_cell.length_b   1.000
_cell.length_c   1.000
_cell.angle_alpha   90.00
_cell.angle_beta   90.00
_cell.angle_gamma   90.00
#
_symmetry.space_group_name_H-M   'P 1'
#
loop_
_entity.id
_entity.type
_entity.pdbx_description
1 polymer ?
#
loop_
_entity_poly.entity_id
_entity_poly.type
_entity_poly.pdbx_seq_one_letter_code
_entity_poly.pdbx_strand_id
1 'polypeptide(L)'
;MKKIIIVLLIIIYTLSIVGCTKENRVIERIDGSLKTYYKLEDGTWACDDHIYQYQLVTKGRMPNAACDSIFVYLSNFSDISFEQAWKAAGLSSNMDDYFSVKDAVLVDCSTK
;
A
#
# COMPACT_ATOMS: atom_id res chain seq x y z
N MET A 1 -21.12 37.28 -28.55
CA MET A 1 -20.90 37.32 -27.09
C MET A 1 -21.19 35.98 -26.40
N LYS A 2 -22.36 35.36 -26.58
CA LYS A 2 -22.69 34.03 -25.99
C LYS A 2 -21.69 32.90 -26.29
N LYS A 3 -21.17 32.81 -27.54
CA LYS A 3 -20.21 31.76 -27.94
C LYS A 3 -18.83 31.89 -27.27
N ILE A 4 -18.40 33.11 -26.95
CA ILE A 4 -17.12 33.38 -26.28
C ILE A 4 -17.22 33.00 -24.80
N ILE A 5 -18.37 33.26 -24.17
CA ILE A 5 -18.64 32.89 -22.77
C ILE A 5 -18.66 31.36 -22.61
N ILE A 6 -19.23 30.61 -23.56
CA ILE A 6 -19.26 29.14 -23.53
C ILE A 6 -17.84 28.56 -23.62
N VAL A 7 -16.98 29.10 -24.48
CA VAL A 7 -15.59 28.64 -24.62
C VAL A 7 -14.78 28.90 -23.35
N LEU A 8 -14.96 30.06 -22.71
CA LEU A 8 -14.32 30.38 -21.44
C LEU A 8 -14.75 29.44 -20.31
N LEU A 9 -16.03 29.07 -20.25
CA LEU A 9 -16.54 28.13 -19.25
C LEU A 9 -15.99 26.71 -19.44
N ILE A 10 -15.82 26.26 -20.69
CA ILE A 10 -15.21 24.95 -21.00
C ILE A 10 -13.74 24.93 -20.58
N ILE A 11 -12.99 26.00 -20.84
CA ILE A 11 -11.57 26.10 -20.46
C ILE A 11 -11.38 26.06 -18.93
N ILE A 12 -12.22 26.78 -18.18
CA ILE A 12 -12.22 26.75 -16.70
C ILE A 12 -12.56 25.36 -16.16
N TYR A 13 -13.51 24.66 -16.79
CA TYR A 13 -13.87 23.29 -16.42
C TYR A 13 -12.72 22.31 -16.63
N THR A 14 -11.92 22.49 -17.70
CA THR A 14 -10.75 21.64 -17.97
C THR A 14 -9.55 21.91 -17.05
N LEU A 15 -9.40 23.14 -16.55
CA LEU A 15 -8.35 23.50 -15.58
C LEU A 15 -8.62 22.91 -14.17
N SER A 16 -9.85 22.45 -13.91
CA SER A 16 -10.25 21.87 -12.62
C SER A 16 -9.76 20.43 -12.42
N ILE A 17 -9.21 19.79 -13.46
CA ILE A 17 -8.74 18.39 -13.44
C ILE A 17 -7.22 18.28 -13.22
N VAL A 18 -6.51 19.40 -12.99
CA VAL A 18 -5.15 19.33 -12.47
C VAL A 18 -5.26 19.02 -10.98
N GLY A 19 -5.42 17.73 -10.67
CA GLY A 19 -5.25 17.22 -9.33
C GLY A 19 -3.87 17.65 -8.85
N CYS A 20 -3.83 18.60 -7.93
CA CYS A 20 -2.62 18.98 -7.22
C CYS A 20 -2.24 17.77 -6.36
N THR A 21 -1.51 16.82 -6.93
CA THR A 21 -0.76 15.84 -6.14
C THR A 21 0.25 16.66 -5.37
N LYS A 22 -0.08 17.02 -4.13
CA LYS A 22 0.91 17.47 -3.17
C LYS A 22 2.00 16.39 -3.19
N GLU A 23 3.22 16.75 -3.62
CA GLU A 23 4.36 15.88 -3.41
C GLU A 23 4.48 15.66 -1.91
N ASN A 24 4.09 14.48 -1.46
CA ASN A 24 4.20 14.12 -0.07
C ASN A 24 5.64 13.70 0.19
N ARG A 25 6.31 14.40 1.09
CA ARG A 25 7.74 14.22 1.30
C ARG A 25 8.00 12.86 1.92
N VAL A 26 8.92 12.11 1.31
CA VAL A 26 9.47 10.89 1.90
C VAL A 26 10.32 11.26 3.12
N ILE A 27 9.98 10.71 4.28
CA ILE A 27 10.72 10.93 5.52
C ILE A 27 11.63 9.75 5.88
N GLU A 28 11.30 8.55 5.40
CA GLU A 28 12.08 7.34 5.64
C GLU A 28 12.00 6.42 4.42
N ARG A 29 13.14 5.83 4.06
CA ARG A 29 13.25 4.76 3.06
C ARG A 29 13.68 3.49 3.77
N ILE A 30 12.95 2.41 3.53
CA ILE A 30 13.29 1.08 4.05
C ILE A 30 13.44 0.13 2.86
N ASP A 31 14.56 -0.59 2.84
CA ASP A 31 14.79 -1.67 1.88
C ASP A 31 14.39 -3.01 2.54
N GLY A 32 13.11 -3.38 2.39
CA GLY A 32 12.58 -4.66 2.86
C GLY A 32 13.12 -5.83 2.04
N SER A 33 12.98 -7.07 2.55
CA SER A 33 13.52 -8.25 1.86
C SER A 33 12.88 -8.53 0.49
N LEU A 34 11.67 -7.99 0.25
CA LEU A 34 10.93 -8.17 -1.00
C LEU A 34 10.83 -6.87 -1.82
N LYS A 35 10.58 -5.74 -1.15
CA LYS A 35 10.36 -4.45 -1.81
C LYS A 35 10.97 -3.32 -0.98
N THR A 36 11.50 -2.30 -1.67
CA THR A 36 11.76 -0.99 -1.05
C THR A 36 10.43 -0.27 -0.87
N TYR A 37 10.27 0.37 0.29
CA TYR A 37 9.09 1.13 0.62
C TYR A 37 9.44 2.34 1.49
N TYR A 38 8.50 3.27 1.62
CA TYR A 38 8.75 4.58 2.16
C TYR A 38 7.71 4.97 3.19
N LYS A 39 8.14 5.66 4.23
CA LYS A 39 7.24 6.41 5.11
C LYS A 39 7.14 7.83 4.61
N LEU A 40 5.92 8.36 4.55
CA LEU A 40 5.63 9.71 4.13
C LEU A 40 5.38 10.63 5.32
N GLU A 41 5.48 11.94 5.10
CA GLU A 41 5.36 12.96 6.14
C GLU A 41 3.98 13.01 6.79
N ASP A 42 2.92 12.69 6.05
CA ASP A 42 1.57 12.57 6.58
C ASP A 42 1.33 11.27 7.39
N GLY A 43 2.34 10.43 7.53
CA GLY A 43 2.29 9.17 8.26
C GLY A 43 1.83 7.96 7.44
N THR A 44 1.44 8.17 6.18
CA THR A 44 1.13 7.08 5.25
C THR A 44 2.41 6.41 4.73
N TRP A 45 2.23 5.31 4.02
CA TRP A 45 3.32 4.50 3.48
C TRP A 45 3.20 4.37 1.98
N ALA A 46 4.31 4.43 1.27
CA ALA A 46 4.35 4.27 -0.18
C ALA A 46 5.18 3.05 -0.58
N CYS A 47 4.68 2.29 -1.55
CA CYS A 47 5.45 1.25 -2.23
C CYS A 47 4.98 1.17 -3.68
N ASP A 48 5.94 1.16 -4.61
CA ASP A 48 5.70 1.36 -6.03
C ASP A 48 4.82 2.62 -6.26
N ASP A 49 3.74 2.52 -7.05
CA ASP A 49 2.80 3.61 -7.33
C ASP A 49 1.60 3.66 -6.37
N HIS A 50 1.67 2.99 -5.21
CA HIS A 50 0.54 2.86 -4.28
C HIS A 50 0.85 3.48 -2.91
N ILE A 51 -0.18 4.09 -2.31
CA ILE A 51 -0.17 4.64 -0.96
C ILE A 51 -1.05 3.77 -0.06
N TYR A 52 -0.56 3.51 1.15
CA TYR A 52 -1.19 2.67 2.15
C TYR A 52 -1.28 3.42 3.49
N GLN A 53 -2.39 3.23 4.19
CA GLN A 53 -2.63 3.89 5.48
C GLN A 53 -1.77 3.32 6.61
N TYR A 54 -1.40 2.04 6.54
CA TYR A 54 -0.77 1.34 7.66
C TYR A 54 0.44 0.52 7.21
N GLN A 55 1.44 0.43 8.08
CA GLN A 55 2.42 -0.65 8.09
C GLN A 55 2.01 -1.63 9.20
N LEU A 56 1.72 -2.87 8.82
CA LEU A 56 1.30 -3.92 9.73
C LEU A 56 2.42 -4.94 9.87
N VAL A 57 2.88 -5.16 11.10
CA VAL A 57 3.89 -6.16 11.44
C VAL A 57 3.18 -7.29 12.18
N THR A 58 3.09 -8.46 11.54
CA THR A 58 2.50 -9.66 12.13
C THR A 58 3.60 -10.65 12.47
N LYS A 59 3.53 -11.25 13.66
CA LYS A 59 4.47 -12.27 14.12
C LYS A 59 3.71 -13.49 14.62
N GLY A 60 4.18 -14.66 14.25
CA GLY A 60 3.62 -15.91 14.72
C GLY A 60 4.37 -17.11 14.18
N ARG A 61 3.88 -18.30 14.50
CA ARG A 61 4.43 -19.57 13.99
C ARG A 61 3.40 -20.22 13.08
N MET A 62 3.79 -20.48 11.84
CA MET A 62 2.92 -21.22 10.91
C MET A 62 2.77 -22.67 11.38
N PRO A 63 1.67 -23.34 11.02
CA PRO A 63 1.50 -24.77 11.31
C PRO A 63 2.71 -25.58 10.81
N ASN A 64 3.27 -26.41 11.69
CA ASN A 64 4.44 -27.27 11.42
C ASN A 64 5.76 -26.54 11.14
N ALA A 65 5.84 -25.22 11.31
CA ALA A 65 7.10 -24.48 11.21
C ALA A 65 7.96 -24.68 12.46
N ALA A 66 9.28 -24.78 12.27
CA ALA A 66 10.24 -24.94 13.37
C ALA A 66 10.43 -23.65 14.19
N CYS A 67 10.21 -22.49 13.58
CA CYS A 67 10.49 -21.17 14.14
C CYS A 67 9.40 -20.16 13.78
N ASP A 68 9.49 -18.97 14.39
CA ASP A 68 8.51 -17.92 14.14
C ASP A 68 8.85 -17.17 12.85
N SER A 69 7.84 -16.65 12.18
CA SER A 69 7.95 -15.77 11.02
C SER A 69 7.38 -14.40 11.36
N ILE A 70 7.95 -13.37 10.73
CA ILE A 70 7.48 -12.00 10.78
C ILE A 70 7.16 -11.57 9.35
N PHE A 71 5.93 -11.11 9.13
CA PHE A 71 5.49 -10.54 7.87
C PHE A 71 5.18 -9.06 8.06
N VAL A 72 5.70 -8.22 7.17
CA VAL A 72 5.43 -6.79 7.14
C VAL A 72 4.65 -6.47 5.88
N TYR A 73 3.41 -6.00 6.06
CA TYR A 73 2.54 -5.55 4.99
C TYR A 73 2.39 -4.03 5.06
N LEU A 74 2.34 -3.40 3.89
CA LEU A 74 1.65 -2.12 3.78
C LEU A 74 0.19 -2.39 3.44
N SER A 75 -0.75 -1.73 4.12
CA SER A 75 -2.17 -2.07 4.08
C SER A 75 -3.07 -0.85 4.22
N ASN A 76 -4.23 -0.91 3.55
CA ASN A 76 -5.37 -0.02 3.76
C ASN A 76 -6.40 -0.60 4.74
N PHE A 77 -6.26 -1.86 5.12
CA PHE A 77 -6.95 -2.43 6.29
C PHE A 77 -6.21 -2.05 7.57
N SER A 78 -6.95 -1.79 8.65
CA SER A 78 -6.37 -1.49 9.96
C SER A 78 -5.71 -2.69 10.65
N ASP A 79 -6.04 -3.91 10.21
CA ASP A 79 -5.49 -5.14 10.76
C ASP A 79 -5.45 -6.24 9.69
N ILE A 80 -4.48 -7.15 9.82
CA ILE A 80 -4.36 -8.39 9.06
C ILE A 80 -3.92 -9.45 10.08
N SER A 81 -4.72 -10.50 10.24
CA SER A 81 -4.34 -11.57 11.16
C SER A 81 -3.07 -12.29 10.67
N PHE A 82 -2.33 -12.92 11.59
CA PHE A 82 -1.16 -13.71 11.21
C PHE A 82 -1.51 -14.80 10.19
N GLU A 83 -2.69 -15.42 10.30
CA GLU A 83 -3.14 -16.44 9.34
C GLU A 83 -3.29 -15.88 7.94
N GLN A 84 -3.98 -14.74 7.81
CA GLN A 84 -4.13 -14.05 6.53
C GLN A 84 -2.78 -13.62 5.97
N ALA A 85 -1.87 -13.11 6.82
CA ALA A 85 -0.57 -12.63 6.40
C ALA A 85 0.28 -13.73 5.74
N TRP A 86 0.38 -14.93 6.35
CA TRP A 86 1.17 -16.01 5.77
C TRP A 86 0.49 -16.63 4.56
N LYS A 87 -0.84 -16.75 4.55
CA LYS A 87 -1.60 -17.24 3.39
C LYS A 87 -1.40 -16.34 2.17
N ALA A 88 -1.58 -15.03 2.34
CA ALA A 88 -1.40 -14.02 1.30
C ALA A 88 0.06 -13.89 0.84
N ALA A 89 1.04 -14.37 1.62
CA ALA A 89 2.46 -14.35 1.28
C ALA A 89 2.86 -15.38 0.21
N GLY A 90 1.89 -15.99 -0.49
CA GLY A 90 2.15 -17.01 -1.50
C GLY A 90 2.07 -18.45 -1.00
N LEU A 91 1.58 -18.66 0.23
CA LEU A 91 1.52 -19.99 0.86
C LEU A 91 0.11 -20.59 0.90
N SER A 92 -0.92 -19.85 0.46
CA SER A 92 -2.24 -20.41 0.23
C SER A 92 -2.39 -21.02 -1.16
N SER A 93 -3.26 -22.01 -1.28
CA SER A 93 -3.73 -22.53 -2.57
C SER A 93 -5.06 -21.90 -3.01
N ASN A 94 -5.67 -21.05 -2.18
CA ASN A 94 -6.90 -20.35 -2.50
C ASN A 94 -6.61 -18.90 -2.92
N MET A 95 -7.11 -18.51 -4.09
CA MET A 95 -6.93 -17.15 -4.63
C MET A 95 -7.63 -16.09 -3.78
N ASP A 96 -8.70 -16.46 -3.05
CA ASP A 96 -9.44 -15.53 -2.18
C ASP A 96 -8.64 -15.09 -0.94
N ASP A 97 -7.55 -15.80 -0.61
CA ASP A 97 -6.69 -15.44 0.51
C ASP A 97 -5.68 -14.32 0.15
N TYR A 98 -5.57 -13.95 -1.12
CA TYR A 98 -4.64 -12.94 -1.59
C TYR A 98 -5.26 -11.56 -1.60
N PHE A 99 -4.49 -10.56 -1.17
CA PHE A 99 -4.90 -9.17 -1.24
C PHE A 99 -4.70 -8.62 -2.65
N SER A 100 -5.61 -7.73 -3.08
CA SER A 100 -5.32 -6.89 -4.22
C SER A 100 -4.22 -5.90 -3.84
N VAL A 101 -3.41 -5.47 -4.83
CA VAL A 101 -2.33 -4.49 -4.59
C VAL A 101 -2.88 -3.16 -4.02
N LYS A 102 -4.14 -2.83 -4.31
CA LYS A 102 -4.78 -1.63 -3.75
C LYS A 102 -5.08 -1.77 -2.25
N ASP A 103 -5.23 -2.99 -1.77
CA ASP A 103 -5.63 -3.27 -0.39
C ASP A 103 -4.41 -3.51 0.50
N ALA A 104 -3.50 -4.40 0.10
CA ALA A 104 -2.28 -4.66 0.83
C ALA A 104 -1.17 -5.28 -0.03
N VAL A 105 0.08 -5.03 0.34
CA VAL A 105 1.27 -5.62 -0.29
C VAL A 105 2.30 -6.05 0.75
N LEU A 106 2.85 -7.25 0.58
CA LEU A 106 3.94 -7.77 1.40
C LEU A 106 5.25 -7.08 0.98
N VAL A 107 5.93 -6.43 1.93
CA VAL A 107 7.18 -5.69 1.65
C VAL A 107 8.40 -6.29 2.32
N ASP A 108 8.21 -7.02 3.42
CA ASP A 108 9.29 -7.71 4.13
C ASP A 108 8.79 -9.00 4.79
N CYS A 109 9.67 -9.99 4.85
CA CYS A 109 9.46 -11.28 5.48
C CYS A 109 10.78 -11.79 6.07
N SER A 110 10.74 -12.22 7.33
CA SER A 110 11.91 -12.79 8.01
C SER A 110 11.50 -13.88 9.00
N THR A 111 12.45 -14.76 9.35
CA THR A 111 12.29 -15.79 10.38
C THR A 111 13.15 -15.47 11.59
N LYS A 112 12.69 -15.81 12.80
CA LYS A 112 13.44 -15.67 14.05
C LYS A 112 13.53 -16.98 14.82
#